data_AF-A0A179HZP8-F1
#
_entry.id   AF-A0A179HZP8-F1
#
_cell.length_a   1.000
_cell.length_b   1.000
_cell.length_c   1.000
_cell.angle_alpha   90.00
_cell.angle_beta   90.00
_cell.angle_gamma   90.00
#
_symmetry.space_group_name_H-M   'P 1'
#
loop_
_entity.id
_entity.type
_entity.pdbx_description
1 polymer ?
#
loop_
_entity_poly.entity_id
_entity_poly.type
_entity_poly.pdbx_seq_one_letter_code
_entity_poly.pdbx_strand_id
1 'polypeptide(L)'
;MELDLPASFSRFSELPPELRLRIWHYSLPGPRIMPIRCGVDPLAPDSLGSLAAATGCTTTTPNPTNLHVCAESRAEAIKNYRRCFGFAHRPGHVYFNPSRDVLYFGPRKGYMNTETQFRTFMTMCRSSELAAVRRVAVSDAIFWIDDTYRSMTAASITMDVLRIIGLRLPNLEELVFVPREEDEARRYDLDEILQRMHDQVNTAVNMLAQQNFAYGVPAWHVSDLETFHDAAG
;
A
#
# COMPACT_ATOMS: atom_id res chain seq x y z
N MET A 1 3.10 -41.50 19.89
CA MET A 1 2.56 -40.13 19.74
C MET A 1 3.50 -39.22 20.50
N GLU A 2 4.61 -38.84 19.85
CA GLU A 2 5.57 -37.88 20.40
C GLU A 2 4.91 -36.50 20.36
N LEU A 3 4.79 -35.88 21.53
CA LEU A 3 4.43 -34.47 21.66
C LEU A 3 5.69 -33.67 21.38
N ASP A 4 5.79 -33.05 20.20
CA ASP A 4 6.83 -32.08 19.90
C ASP A 4 6.77 -30.94 20.93
N LEU A 5 7.71 -30.96 21.88
CA LEU A 5 7.90 -29.85 22.82
C LEU A 5 8.38 -28.62 22.03
N PRO A 6 7.86 -27.41 22.32
CA PRO A 6 8.29 -26.21 21.62
C PRO A 6 9.79 -26.01 21.83
N ALA A 7 10.54 -25.90 20.73
CA ALA A 7 11.97 -25.63 20.77
C ALA A 7 12.24 -24.33 21.54
N SER A 8 12.90 -24.42 22.70
CA SER A 8 13.21 -23.24 23.51
C SER A 8 14.52 -22.59 23.05
N PHE A 9 14.48 -21.31 22.69
CA PHE A 9 15.66 -20.53 22.31
C PHE A 9 16.19 -19.70 23.49
N SER A 10 16.71 -20.38 24.53
CA SER A 10 17.07 -19.77 25.82
C SER A 10 18.34 -18.88 25.76
N ARG A 11 19.29 -19.20 24.88
CA ARG A 11 20.59 -18.51 24.79
C ARG A 11 20.52 -17.12 24.16
N PHE A 12 19.38 -16.70 23.61
CA PHE A 12 19.25 -15.35 23.05
C PHE A 12 19.60 -14.28 24.07
N SER A 13 19.17 -14.46 25.32
CA SER A 13 19.41 -13.51 26.41
C SER A 13 20.88 -13.39 26.83
N GLU A 14 21.71 -14.39 26.52
CA GLU A 14 23.14 -14.42 26.82
C GLU A 14 23.97 -13.59 25.82
N LEU A 15 23.37 -13.21 24.69
CA LEU A 15 24.04 -12.37 23.69
C LEU A 15 24.22 -10.92 24.21
N PRO A 16 25.35 -10.28 23.89
CA PRO A 16 25.54 -8.85 24.10
C PRO A 16 24.37 -8.03 23.53
N PRO A 17 23.95 -6.94 24.20
CA PRO A 17 22.82 -6.11 23.75
C PRO A 17 22.90 -5.70 22.28
N GLU A 18 24.09 -5.37 21.78
CA GLU A 18 24.31 -4.94 20.40
C GLU A 18 23.93 -6.03 19.40
N LEU A 19 24.25 -7.30 19.71
CA LEU A 19 23.90 -8.43 18.86
C LEU A 19 22.39 -8.70 18.91
N ARG A 20 21.78 -8.63 20.10
CA ARG A 20 20.32 -8.80 20.24
C ARG A 20 19.55 -7.74 19.46
N LEU A 21 19.97 -6.48 19.54
CA LEU A 21 19.36 -5.38 18.77
C LEU A 21 19.55 -5.56 17.27
N ARG A 22 20.72 -6.00 16.81
CA ARG A 22 20.94 -6.34 15.38
C ARG A 22 20.03 -7.48 14.93
N ILE A 23 19.91 -8.54 15.73
CA ILE A 23 19.00 -9.65 15.42
C ILE A 23 17.55 -9.14 15.31
N TRP A 24 17.10 -8.31 16.25
CA TRP A 24 15.76 -7.71 16.17
C TRP A 24 15.57 -6.81 14.95
N HIS A 25 16.59 -6.03 14.58
CA HIS A 25 16.55 -5.19 13.39
C HIS A 25 16.44 -6.02 12.10
N TYR A 26 17.24 -7.08 11.98
CA TYR A 26 17.23 -7.97 10.83
C TYR A 26 16.01 -8.90 10.79
N SER A 27 15.33 -9.12 11.93
CA SER A 27 14.09 -9.89 11.97
C SER A 27 12.83 -9.06 11.72
N LEU A 28 12.97 -7.74 11.51
CA LEU A 28 11.85 -6.94 11.00
C LEU A 28 11.43 -7.49 9.63
N PRO A 29 10.14 -7.42 9.28
CA PRO A 29 9.70 -7.92 7.99
C PRO A 29 10.39 -7.17 6.85
N GLY A 30 10.55 -7.87 5.73
CA GLY A 30 10.99 -7.32 4.45
C GLY A 30 10.00 -6.31 3.90
N PRO A 31 10.13 -5.90 2.63
CA PRO A 31 9.11 -5.12 1.96
C PRO A 31 7.74 -5.82 2.05
N ARG A 32 6.69 -5.03 2.23
CA ARG A 32 5.31 -5.54 2.36
C ARG A 32 4.38 -4.70 1.53
N ILE A 33 3.49 -5.38 0.83
CA ILE A 33 2.37 -4.76 0.16
C ILE A 33 1.28 -4.54 1.21
N MET A 34 0.82 -3.30 1.32
CA MET A 34 -0.11 -2.83 2.34
C MET A 34 -1.42 -2.41 1.68
N PRO A 35 -2.41 -3.33 1.50
CA PRO A 35 -3.71 -2.96 1.00
C PRO A 35 -4.38 -1.98 1.97
N ILE A 36 -4.57 -0.75 1.53
CA ILE A 36 -5.23 0.27 2.34
C ILE A 36 -6.73 0.22 2.10
N ARG A 37 -7.52 0.34 3.17
CA ARG A 37 -8.96 0.51 3.10
C ARG A 37 -9.38 1.74 3.88
N CYS A 38 -10.23 2.57 3.28
CA CYS A 38 -10.86 3.73 3.93
C CYS A 38 -12.35 3.46 4.12
N GLY A 39 -12.91 3.90 5.25
CA GLY A 39 -14.34 3.79 5.51
C GLY A 39 -14.80 2.38 5.84
N VAL A 40 -15.99 2.29 6.44
CA VAL A 40 -16.57 1.03 6.91
C VAL A 40 -16.83 0.10 5.74
N ASP A 41 -16.42 -1.15 5.87
CA ASP A 41 -16.80 -2.20 4.91
C ASP A 41 -18.22 -2.67 5.25
N PRO A 42 -19.21 -2.54 4.35
CA PRO A 42 -20.58 -2.97 4.63
C PRO A 42 -20.68 -4.46 4.96
N LEU A 43 -19.68 -5.26 4.55
CA LEU A 43 -19.65 -6.71 4.74
C LEU A 43 -18.91 -7.15 6.01
N ALA A 44 -18.26 -6.23 6.74
CA ALA A 44 -17.57 -6.54 8.00
C ALA A 44 -18.36 -5.95 9.18
N PRO A 45 -19.29 -6.70 9.79
CA PRO A 45 -20.15 -6.22 10.89
C PRO A 45 -19.41 -6.07 12.23
N ASP A 46 -18.08 -6.21 12.27
CA ASP A 46 -17.33 -6.26 13.51
C ASP A 46 -17.08 -4.85 14.07
N SER A 47 -17.70 -4.58 15.23
CA SER A 47 -17.86 -3.26 15.84
C SER A 47 -16.55 -2.48 16.04
N LEU A 48 -15.43 -3.19 16.29
CA LEU A 48 -14.12 -2.56 16.51
C LEU A 48 -13.44 -2.17 15.20
N GLY A 49 -13.55 -3.02 14.16
CA GLY A 49 -13.05 -2.73 12.81
C GLY A 49 -13.83 -1.58 12.17
N SER A 50 -15.13 -1.51 12.43
CA SER A 50 -16.00 -0.42 11.99
C SER A 50 -15.60 0.94 12.59
N LEU A 51 -15.27 0.97 13.89
CA LEU A 51 -14.80 2.21 14.55
C LEU A 51 -13.40 2.63 14.06
N ALA A 52 -12.49 1.69 13.84
CA ALA A 52 -11.18 1.96 13.26
C ALA A 52 -11.30 2.52 11.84
N ALA A 53 -12.16 1.92 11.00
CA ALA A 53 -12.43 2.36 9.64
C ALA A 53 -13.17 3.71 9.56
N ALA A 54 -13.95 4.06 10.60
CA ALA A 54 -14.56 5.38 10.74
C ALA A 54 -13.57 6.47 11.18
N THR A 55 -12.42 6.09 11.75
CA THR A 55 -11.43 7.02 12.33
C THR A 55 -10.10 7.07 11.59
N GLY A 56 -9.95 6.29 10.53
CA GLY A 56 -8.75 6.24 9.71
C GLY A 56 -8.78 5.12 8.70
N CYS A 57 -7.62 4.83 8.13
CA CYS A 57 -7.41 3.71 7.25
C CYS A 57 -7.21 2.41 8.04
N THR A 58 -7.60 1.29 7.42
CA THR A 58 -7.32 -0.06 7.88
C THR A 58 -6.53 -0.82 6.82
N THR A 59 -5.94 -1.95 7.21
CA THR A 59 -5.23 -2.86 6.32
C THR A 59 -5.51 -4.31 6.74
N THR A 60 -5.45 -5.21 5.78
CA THR A 60 -5.46 -6.66 6.03
C THR A 60 -4.05 -7.21 6.30
N THR A 61 -2.99 -6.43 6.04
CA THR A 61 -1.62 -6.85 6.31
C THR A 61 -1.42 -6.99 7.82
N PRO A 62 -0.89 -8.13 8.30
CA PRO A 62 -0.66 -8.34 9.72
C PRO A 62 0.37 -7.36 10.28
N ASN A 63 0.20 -6.99 11.54
CA ASN A 63 1.18 -6.18 12.26
C ASN A 63 2.53 -6.94 12.32
N PRO A 64 3.68 -6.24 12.21
CA PRO A 64 4.98 -6.87 12.40
C PRO A 64 5.04 -7.62 13.73
N THR A 65 5.37 -8.92 13.67
CA THR A 65 5.43 -9.79 14.85
C THR A 65 6.32 -9.21 15.96
N ASN A 66 7.39 -8.51 15.57
CA ASN A 66 8.34 -7.81 16.47
C ASN A 66 7.65 -6.85 17.46
N LEU A 67 6.49 -6.29 17.11
CA LEU A 67 5.71 -5.42 18.01
C LEU A 67 5.11 -6.18 19.21
N HIS A 68 5.03 -7.51 19.11
CA HIS A 68 4.31 -8.36 20.05
C HIS A 68 5.20 -9.40 20.75
N VAL A 69 6.43 -9.66 20.29
CA VAL A 69 7.34 -10.68 20.88
C VAL A 69 7.73 -10.33 22.32
N CYS A 70 8.42 -9.20 22.53
CA CYS A 70 8.88 -8.75 23.85
C CYS A 70 9.13 -7.23 23.84
N ALA A 71 9.43 -6.66 25.01
CA ALA A 71 9.66 -5.21 25.14
C ALA A 71 10.84 -4.71 24.28
N GLU A 72 11.93 -5.48 24.21
CA GLU A 72 13.11 -5.12 23.40
C GLU A 72 12.83 -5.16 21.90
N SER A 73 12.20 -6.25 21.43
CA SER A 73 11.80 -6.39 20.03
C SER A 73 10.85 -5.27 19.59
N ARG A 74 9.89 -4.91 20.46
CA ARG A 74 8.98 -3.78 20.23
C ARG A 74 9.71 -2.44 20.15
N ALA A 75 10.66 -2.20 21.06
CA ALA A 75 11.45 -0.97 21.08
C ALA A 75 12.27 -0.82 19.80
N GLU A 76 12.80 -1.92 19.25
CA GLU A 76 13.51 -1.91 17.97
C GLU A 76 12.56 -1.70 16.79
N ALA A 77 11.39 -2.34 16.78
CA ALA A 77 10.41 -2.22 15.71
C ALA A 77 9.85 -0.81 15.55
N ILE A 78 9.54 -0.12 16.65
CA ILE A 78 8.95 1.24 16.61
C ILE A 78 9.94 2.30 16.06
N LYS A 79 11.25 2.00 15.99
CA LYS A 79 12.22 2.87 15.30
C LYS A 79 11.95 2.97 13.79
N ASN A 80 11.41 1.90 13.20
CA ASN A 80 11.17 1.77 11.76
C ASN A 80 9.69 1.88 11.40
N TYR A 81 8.79 1.45 12.30
CA TYR A 81 7.35 1.44 12.07
C TYR A 81 6.64 2.53 12.90
N ARG A 82 5.75 3.27 12.23
CA ARG A 82 4.89 4.28 12.88
C ARG A 82 3.43 3.97 12.62
N ARG A 83 2.57 4.32 13.57
CA ARG A 83 1.12 4.28 13.37
C ARG A 83 0.69 5.49 12.53
N CYS A 84 0.19 5.23 11.33
CA CYS A 84 -0.13 6.24 10.31
C CYS A 84 -1.56 6.10 9.80
N PHE A 85 -2.00 7.10 9.03
CA PHE A 85 -3.23 7.16 8.25
C PHE A 85 -4.50 7.26 9.11
N GLY A 86 -4.47 8.14 10.10
CA GLY A 86 -5.66 8.53 10.88
C GLY A 86 -6.41 9.68 10.22
N PHE A 87 -7.73 9.72 10.36
CA PHE A 87 -8.58 10.78 9.83
C PHE A 87 -8.93 11.81 10.90
N ALA A 88 -9.27 13.03 10.47
CA ALA A 88 -9.76 14.10 11.34
C ALA A 88 -8.87 14.32 12.60
N HIS A 89 -7.55 14.34 12.38
CA HIS A 89 -6.54 14.47 13.44
C HIS A 89 -6.53 13.37 14.51
N ARG A 90 -7.18 12.23 14.28
CA ARG A 90 -7.06 11.06 15.13
C ARG A 90 -5.75 10.30 14.89
N PRO A 91 -5.26 9.50 15.85
CA PRO A 91 -4.15 8.59 15.60
C PRO A 91 -4.56 7.54 14.57
N GLY A 92 -3.65 7.23 13.65
CA GLY A 92 -3.85 6.12 12.72
C GLY A 92 -3.64 4.77 13.39
N HIS A 93 -4.08 3.71 12.72
CA HIS A 93 -4.03 2.34 13.23
C HIS A 93 -3.08 1.43 12.43
N VAL A 94 -2.59 1.89 11.28
CA VAL A 94 -1.74 1.12 10.38
C VAL A 94 -0.27 1.32 10.76
N TYR A 95 0.44 0.23 11.09
CA TYR A 95 1.90 0.27 11.24
C TYR A 95 2.57 0.28 9.88
N PHE A 96 3.17 1.42 9.54
CA PHE A 96 3.77 1.69 8.24
C PHE A 96 5.26 2.05 8.39
N ASN A 97 6.08 1.46 7.52
CA ASN A 97 7.49 1.80 7.34
C ASN A 97 7.70 2.43 5.94
N PRO A 98 7.88 3.76 5.85
CA PRO A 98 8.19 4.49 4.62
C PRO A 98 9.26 3.87 3.72
N SER A 99 10.30 3.28 4.32
CA SER A 99 11.47 2.81 3.59
C SER A 99 11.29 1.42 3.00
N ARG A 100 10.30 0.63 3.46
CA ARG A 100 10.08 -0.75 3.00
C ARG A 100 8.68 -1.04 2.50
N ASP A 101 7.65 -0.53 3.17
CA ASP A 101 6.26 -0.84 2.83
C ASP A 101 5.86 -0.13 1.53
N VAL A 102 4.94 -0.76 0.78
CA VAL A 102 4.31 -0.20 -0.42
C VAL A 102 2.81 -0.11 -0.17
N LEU A 103 2.23 1.09 -0.28
CA LEU A 103 0.78 1.26 -0.12
C LEU A 103 0.06 0.77 -1.36
N TYR A 104 -0.92 -0.12 -1.21
CA TYR A 104 -1.66 -0.68 -2.33
C TYR A 104 -3.13 -0.26 -2.28
N PHE A 105 -3.60 0.38 -3.35
CA PHE A 105 -5.01 0.68 -3.59
C PHE A 105 -5.60 -0.40 -4.48
N GLY A 106 -6.01 -1.50 -3.84
CA GLY A 106 -6.55 -2.68 -4.51
C GLY A 106 -7.99 -2.53 -5.03
N PRO A 107 -8.50 -3.55 -5.74
CA PRO A 107 -9.85 -3.56 -6.26
C PRO A 107 -10.88 -3.53 -5.12
N ARG A 108 -11.81 -2.58 -5.16
CA ARG A 108 -12.94 -2.48 -4.24
C ARG A 108 -14.16 -1.97 -4.99
N LYS A 109 -15.30 -2.63 -4.78
CA LYS A 109 -16.61 -2.27 -5.34
C LYS A 109 -17.49 -1.56 -4.31
N GLY A 110 -18.56 -0.91 -4.75
CA GLY A 110 -19.53 -0.20 -3.90
C GLY A 110 -19.20 1.27 -3.68
N TYR A 111 -19.82 1.91 -2.68
CA TYR A 111 -19.69 3.36 -2.42
C TYR A 111 -18.25 3.80 -2.15
N MET A 112 -17.47 2.96 -1.47
CA MET A 112 -16.03 3.16 -1.25
C MET A 112 -15.21 2.36 -2.26
N ASN A 113 -15.52 2.50 -3.55
CA ASN A 113 -14.75 1.86 -4.62
C ASN A 113 -13.27 2.33 -4.64
N THR A 114 -12.44 1.69 -5.46
CA THR A 114 -11.00 1.97 -5.53
C THR A 114 -10.69 3.46 -5.76
N GLU A 115 -11.39 4.13 -6.68
CA GLU A 115 -11.21 5.57 -6.93
C GLU A 115 -11.59 6.43 -5.73
N THR A 116 -12.78 6.19 -5.14
CA THR A 116 -13.27 6.95 -3.99
C THR A 116 -12.38 6.76 -2.77
N GLN A 117 -11.89 5.55 -2.56
CA GLN A 117 -10.93 5.25 -1.51
C GLN A 117 -9.61 6.00 -1.70
N PHE A 118 -9.05 5.96 -2.91
CA PHE A 118 -7.84 6.69 -3.25
C PHE A 118 -8.00 8.20 -3.00
N ARG A 119 -9.08 8.81 -3.49
CA ARG A 119 -9.37 10.24 -3.27
C ARG A 119 -9.57 10.55 -1.78
N THR A 120 -10.27 9.70 -1.05
CA THR A 120 -10.50 9.85 0.40
C THR A 120 -9.18 9.81 1.16
N PHE A 121 -8.31 8.84 0.86
CA PHE A 121 -6.97 8.73 1.47
C PHE A 121 -6.15 10.01 1.26
N MET A 122 -6.08 10.48 0.02
CA MET A 122 -5.28 11.68 -0.33
C MET A 122 -5.81 12.96 0.32
N THR A 123 -7.13 13.01 0.57
CA THR A 123 -7.80 14.17 1.16
C THR A 123 -7.70 14.16 2.69
N MET A 124 -7.93 13.01 3.32
CA MET A 124 -8.15 12.90 4.77
C MET A 124 -6.87 12.63 5.57
N CYS A 125 -5.84 12.02 4.95
CA CYS A 125 -4.55 11.79 5.61
C CYS A 125 -3.76 13.09 5.78
N ARG A 126 -2.99 13.18 6.87
CA ARG A 126 -2.14 14.34 7.15
C ARG A 126 -1.05 14.49 6.09
N SER A 127 -0.76 15.73 5.68
CA SER A 127 0.31 16.01 4.71
C SER A 127 1.68 15.47 5.13
N SER A 128 1.99 15.43 6.44
CA SER A 128 3.26 14.85 6.94
C SER A 128 3.32 13.34 6.77
N GLU A 129 2.19 12.64 6.88
CA GLU A 129 2.10 11.19 6.68
C GLU A 129 2.18 10.87 5.19
N LEU A 130 1.49 11.66 4.35
CA LEU A 130 1.55 11.56 2.89
C LEU A 130 2.95 11.86 2.35
N ALA A 131 3.64 12.86 2.90
CA ALA A 131 5.03 13.17 2.53
C ALA A 131 6.03 12.07 2.94
N ALA A 132 5.66 11.15 3.84
CA ALA A 132 6.48 10.00 4.20
C ALA A 132 6.28 8.81 3.25
N VAL A 133 5.24 8.80 2.41
CA VAL A 133 4.98 7.70 1.48
C VAL A 133 5.99 7.77 0.33
N ARG A 134 6.71 6.66 0.10
CA ARG A 134 7.73 6.54 -0.95
C ARG A 134 7.35 5.63 -2.09
N ARG A 135 6.48 4.65 -1.86
CA ARG A 135 6.04 3.70 -2.88
C ARG A 135 4.53 3.49 -2.80
N VAL A 136 3.86 3.56 -3.94
CA VAL A 136 2.42 3.33 -4.08
C VAL A 136 2.17 2.39 -5.23
N ALA A 137 1.26 1.44 -5.03
CA ALA A 137 0.68 0.61 -6.06
C ALA A 137 -0.81 0.91 -6.21
N VAL A 138 -1.29 0.98 -7.45
CA VAL A 138 -2.69 1.26 -7.77
C VAL A 138 -3.22 0.17 -8.70
N SER A 139 -4.34 -0.44 -8.32
CA SER A 139 -5.01 -1.42 -9.18
C SER A 139 -5.68 -0.74 -10.37
N ASP A 140 -5.63 -1.39 -11.54
CA ASP A 140 -6.31 -0.99 -12.77
C ASP A 140 -7.82 -0.80 -12.57
N ALA A 141 -8.40 -1.46 -11.57
CA ALA A 141 -9.81 -1.29 -11.16
C ALA A 141 -10.21 0.18 -10.93
N ILE A 142 -9.25 1.05 -10.60
CA ILE A 142 -9.50 2.50 -10.45
C ILE A 142 -9.98 3.16 -11.75
N PHE A 143 -9.64 2.60 -12.92
CA PHE A 143 -9.95 3.16 -14.23
C PHE A 143 -11.23 2.60 -14.87
N TRP A 144 -11.94 1.72 -14.17
CA TRP A 144 -13.16 1.06 -14.63
C TRP A 144 -14.39 1.66 -13.94
N ILE A 145 -15.49 1.76 -14.67
CA ILE A 145 -16.78 2.21 -14.12
C ILE A 145 -17.76 1.05 -14.28
N ASP A 146 -18.32 0.57 -13.17
CA ASP A 146 -19.31 -0.52 -13.15
C ASP A 146 -18.85 -1.74 -13.97
N ASP A 147 -17.60 -2.16 -13.78
CA ASP A 147 -16.94 -3.26 -14.51
C ASP A 147 -16.82 -3.06 -16.03
N THR A 148 -17.06 -1.85 -16.54
CA THR A 148 -16.89 -1.48 -17.95
C THR A 148 -15.68 -0.57 -18.14
N TYR A 149 -14.76 -0.98 -19.03
CA TYR A 149 -13.64 -0.15 -19.45
C TYR A 149 -14.07 0.84 -20.54
N ARG A 150 -13.73 2.13 -20.35
CA ARG A 150 -13.97 3.19 -21.33
C ARG A 150 -12.71 4.03 -21.49
N SER A 151 -12.03 3.92 -22.64
CA SER A 151 -10.70 4.51 -22.85
C SER A 151 -10.61 6.00 -22.53
N MET A 152 -11.60 6.81 -22.95
CA MET A 152 -11.62 8.25 -22.67
C MET A 152 -11.74 8.56 -21.18
N THR A 153 -12.58 7.79 -20.47
CA THR A 153 -12.79 7.97 -19.03
C THR A 153 -11.58 7.47 -18.23
N ALA A 154 -11.05 6.31 -18.60
CA ALA A 154 -9.83 5.75 -18.04
C ALA A 154 -8.65 6.75 -18.14
N ALA A 155 -8.44 7.34 -19.33
CA ALA A 155 -7.41 8.37 -19.53
C ALA A 155 -7.62 9.59 -18.62
N SER A 156 -8.86 10.09 -18.50
CA SER A 156 -9.18 11.21 -17.60
C SER A 156 -8.90 10.88 -16.14
N ILE A 157 -9.26 9.67 -15.68
CA ILE A 157 -9.01 9.23 -14.31
C ILE A 157 -7.50 9.05 -14.08
N THR A 158 -6.75 8.51 -15.04
CA THR A 158 -5.28 8.39 -14.95
C THR A 158 -4.62 9.76 -14.79
N MET A 159 -5.03 10.75 -15.58
CA MET A 159 -4.55 12.12 -15.44
C MET A 159 -4.81 12.70 -14.05
N ASP A 160 -6.01 12.48 -13.51
CA ASP A 160 -6.40 12.94 -12.18
C ASP A 160 -5.60 12.23 -11.08
N VAL A 161 -5.41 10.91 -11.16
CA VAL A 161 -4.61 10.13 -10.22
C VAL A 161 -3.18 10.64 -10.20
N LEU A 162 -2.54 10.80 -11.36
CA LEU A 162 -1.17 11.33 -11.47
C LEU A 162 -1.06 12.76 -10.91
N ARG A 163 -2.05 13.62 -11.17
CA ARG A 163 -2.09 14.98 -10.63
C ARG A 163 -2.22 14.99 -9.11
N ILE A 164 -3.11 14.16 -8.54
CA ILE A 164 -3.30 14.05 -7.10
C ILE A 164 -2.04 13.51 -6.44
N ILE A 165 -1.44 12.46 -7.01
CA ILE A 165 -0.15 11.93 -6.54
C ILE A 165 0.88 13.04 -6.51
N GLY A 166 0.99 13.85 -7.57
CA GLY A 166 1.98 14.90 -7.60
C GLY A 166 1.77 16.07 -6.65
N LEU A 167 0.52 16.33 -6.28
CA LEU A 167 0.18 17.36 -5.30
C LEU A 167 0.29 16.86 -3.85
N ARG A 168 0.08 15.56 -3.61
CA ARG A 168 -0.13 15.02 -2.25
C ARG A 168 1.01 14.13 -1.77
N LEU A 169 1.79 13.55 -2.68
CA LEU A 169 2.91 12.64 -2.38
C LEU A 169 4.23 13.23 -2.93
N PRO A 170 4.77 14.28 -2.30
CA PRO A 170 5.92 15.00 -2.83
C PRO A 170 7.23 14.19 -2.88
N ASN A 171 7.34 13.14 -2.05
CA ASN A 171 8.53 12.29 -1.95
C ASN A 171 8.29 10.88 -2.49
N LEU A 172 7.32 10.72 -3.39
CA LEU A 172 7.06 9.44 -4.02
C LEU A 172 8.23 9.07 -4.94
N GLU A 173 8.86 7.93 -4.67
CA GLU A 173 9.98 7.39 -5.44
C GLU A 173 9.46 6.45 -6.54
N GLU A 174 8.41 5.69 -6.24
CA GLU A 174 7.90 4.63 -7.13
C GLU A 174 6.36 4.59 -7.17
N LEU A 175 5.83 4.44 -8.38
CA LEU A 175 4.41 4.22 -8.65
C LEU A 175 4.21 2.96 -9.51
N VAL A 176 3.52 1.96 -8.96
CA VAL A 176 3.26 0.69 -9.64
C VAL A 176 1.79 0.65 -10.07
N PHE A 177 1.52 0.29 -11.31
CA PHE A 177 0.18 -0.02 -11.78
C PHE A 177 0.02 -1.54 -11.85
N VAL A 178 -1.00 -2.06 -11.18
CA VAL A 178 -1.23 -3.50 -11.05
C VAL A 178 -2.53 -3.85 -11.78
N PRO A 179 -2.58 -4.89 -12.63
CA PRO A 179 -3.82 -5.37 -13.22
C PRO A 179 -4.87 -5.75 -12.17
N ARG A 180 -6.11 -6.00 -12.61
CA ARG A 180 -7.13 -6.52 -11.70
C ARG A 180 -6.85 -7.99 -11.43
N GLU A 181 -7.10 -8.46 -10.21
CA GLU A 181 -6.97 -9.89 -9.87
C GLU A 181 -7.76 -10.80 -10.83
N GLU A 182 -8.92 -10.34 -11.31
CA GLU A 182 -9.75 -11.04 -12.30
C GLU A 182 -9.06 -11.19 -13.68
N ASP A 183 -8.21 -10.23 -14.04
CA ASP A 183 -7.46 -10.21 -15.29
C ASP A 183 -6.18 -11.06 -15.17
N GLU A 184 -5.51 -11.05 -14.01
CA GLU A 184 -4.34 -11.89 -13.73
C GLU A 184 -4.69 -13.39 -13.76
N ALA A 185 -5.91 -13.75 -13.35
CA ALA A 185 -6.43 -15.11 -13.50
C ALA A 185 -6.53 -15.55 -14.96
N ARG A 186 -6.60 -14.61 -15.92
CA ARG A 186 -6.68 -14.84 -17.36
C ARG A 186 -5.32 -14.61 -18.02
N ARG A 187 -4.34 -15.43 -17.63
CA ARG A 187 -2.92 -15.34 -18.06
C ARG A 187 -2.70 -15.20 -19.58
N TYR A 188 -3.62 -15.68 -20.41
CA TYR A 188 -3.51 -15.61 -21.88
C TYR A 188 -3.54 -14.19 -22.44
N ASP A 189 -4.19 -13.24 -21.75
CA ASP A 189 -4.36 -11.86 -22.22
C ASP A 189 -3.51 -10.87 -21.41
N LEU A 190 -2.69 -11.36 -20.46
CA LEU A 190 -1.99 -10.51 -19.49
C LEU A 190 -1.02 -9.54 -20.18
N ASP A 191 -0.25 -10.00 -21.17
CA ASP A 191 0.69 -9.14 -21.90
C ASP A 191 -0.02 -8.00 -22.65
N GLU A 192 -1.18 -8.27 -23.27
CA GLU A 192 -1.99 -7.25 -23.94
C GLU A 192 -2.56 -6.24 -22.94
N ILE A 193 -2.97 -6.71 -21.76
CA ILE A 193 -3.48 -5.86 -20.67
C ILE A 193 -2.37 -4.98 -20.11
N LEU A 194 -1.19 -5.54 -19.85
CA LEU A 194 -0.02 -4.79 -19.38
C LEU A 194 0.39 -3.72 -20.40
N GLN A 195 0.41 -4.06 -21.69
CA GLN A 195 0.72 -3.11 -22.76
C GLN A 195 -0.32 -1.99 -22.85
N ARG A 196 -1.63 -2.33 -22.82
CA ARG A 196 -2.71 -1.33 -22.79
C ARG A 196 -2.55 -0.37 -21.61
N MET A 197 -2.31 -0.90 -20.41
CA MET A 197 -2.11 -0.10 -19.21
C MET A 197 -0.88 0.82 -19.35
N HIS A 198 0.21 0.29 -19.88
CA HIS A 198 1.43 1.05 -20.13
C HIS A 198 1.17 2.22 -21.09
N ASP A 199 0.49 1.96 -22.21
CA ASP A 199 0.17 2.98 -23.21
C ASP A 199 -0.77 4.06 -22.66
N GLN A 200 -1.75 3.66 -21.84
CA GLN A 200 -2.67 4.58 -21.16
C GLN A 200 -1.93 5.51 -20.20
N VAL A 201 -1.06 4.98 -19.35
CA VAL A 201 -0.28 5.77 -18.38
C VAL A 201 0.73 6.66 -19.11
N ASN A 202 1.43 6.13 -20.11
CA ASN A 202 2.41 6.90 -20.88
C ASN A 202 1.74 8.08 -21.61
N THR A 203 0.56 7.86 -22.19
CA THR A 203 -0.25 8.93 -22.81
C THR A 203 -0.60 10.02 -21.79
N ALA A 204 -1.04 9.63 -20.59
CA ALA A 204 -1.38 10.58 -19.53
C ALA A 204 -0.15 11.38 -19.05
N VAL A 205 0.99 10.71 -18.84
CA VAL A 205 2.25 11.36 -18.47
C VAL A 205 2.67 12.40 -19.52
N ASN A 206 2.60 12.05 -20.81
CA ASN A 206 2.93 12.96 -21.90
C ASN A 206 1.98 14.17 -21.95
N MET A 207 0.68 13.97 -21.71
CA MET A 207 -0.29 15.07 -21.65
C MET A 207 -0.03 16.00 -20.46
N LEU A 208 0.34 15.48 -19.29
CA LEU A 208 0.70 16.31 -18.13
C LEU A 208 1.97 17.12 -18.37
N ALA A 209 2.97 16.53 -19.03
CA ALA A 209 4.20 17.22 -19.39
C ALA A 209 3.91 18.41 -20.34
N GLN A 210 3.02 18.24 -21.32
CA GLN A 210 2.61 19.31 -22.23
C GLN A 210 1.85 20.45 -21.53
N GLN A 211 1.17 20.16 -20.41
CA GLN A 211 0.44 21.16 -19.62
C GLN A 211 1.36 21.98 -18.69
N ASN A 212 2.69 21.86 -18.81
CA ASN A 212 3.67 22.49 -17.91
C ASN A 212 3.40 22.20 -16.42
N PHE A 213 2.89 21.00 -16.12
CA PHE A 213 2.73 20.58 -14.75
C PHE A 213 4.13 20.37 -14.15
N ALA A 214 4.53 21.26 -13.21
CA ALA A 214 5.87 21.33 -12.61
C ALA A 214 6.25 20.12 -11.72
N TYR A 215 5.53 19.02 -11.83
CA TYR A 215 5.75 17.81 -11.07
C TYR A 215 6.70 16.87 -11.82
N GLY A 216 7.77 16.45 -11.15
CA GLY A 216 8.58 15.33 -11.61
C GLY A 216 7.77 14.05 -11.47
N VAL A 217 7.35 13.46 -12.59
CA VAL A 217 6.64 12.18 -12.60
C VAL A 217 7.56 11.15 -11.93
N PRO A 218 7.09 10.43 -10.89
CA PRO A 218 7.89 9.44 -10.19
C PRO A 218 8.27 8.29 -11.13
N ALA A 219 9.26 7.49 -10.76
CA ALA A 219 9.53 6.27 -11.50
C ALA A 219 8.27 5.39 -11.47
N TRP A 220 7.76 5.03 -12.64
CA TRP A 220 6.53 4.25 -12.74
C TRP A 220 6.72 3.07 -13.67
N HIS A 221 6.01 1.99 -13.38
CA HIS A 221 5.96 0.81 -14.23
C HIS A 221 4.66 0.05 -14.01
N VAL A 222 4.36 -0.89 -14.90
CA VAL A 222 3.23 -1.83 -14.77
C VAL A 222 3.81 -3.18 -14.39
N SER A 223 3.26 -3.84 -13.37
CA SER A 223 3.70 -5.16 -12.91
C SER A 223 2.50 -5.96 -12.42
N ASP A 224 2.49 -7.26 -12.69
CA ASP A 224 1.50 -8.17 -12.10
C ASP A 224 1.75 -8.34 -10.58
N LEU A 225 0.70 -8.73 -9.86
CA LEU A 225 0.73 -8.83 -8.41
C LEU A 225 1.70 -9.92 -7.93
N GLU A 226 1.89 -11.01 -8.69
CA GLU A 226 2.81 -12.12 -8.36
C GLU A 226 4.27 -11.64 -8.36
N THR A 227 4.71 -11.01 -9.45
CA THR A 227 6.02 -10.37 -9.60
C THR A 227 6.19 -9.21 -8.62
N PHE A 228 5.13 -8.46 -8.34
CA PHE A 228 5.15 -7.39 -7.36
C PHE A 228 5.30 -7.92 -5.92
N HIS A 229 4.70 -9.07 -5.60
CA HIS A 229 4.94 -9.80 -4.34
C HIS A 229 6.37 -10.34 -4.25
N ASP A 230 6.89 -10.89 -5.34
CA ASP A 230 8.26 -11.42 -5.42
C ASP A 230 9.32 -10.31 -5.35
N ALA A 231 9.09 -9.16 -5.99
CA ALA A 231 9.96 -7.99 -5.90
C ALA A 231 9.94 -7.35 -4.50
N ALA A 232 8.88 -7.59 -3.73
CA ALA A 232 8.77 -7.17 -2.34
C ALA A 232 9.34 -8.21 -1.34
N GLY A 233 9.81 -9.38 -1.79
CA GLY A 233 10.26 -10.51 -0.96
C GLY A 233 11.75 -10.79 -1.02
#